data_AF-A0A7C7ITI5-F1
#
_entry.id   AF-A0A7C7ITI5-F1
#
_cell.length_a   1.000
_cell.length_b   1.000
_cell.length_c   1.000
_cell.angle_alpha   90.00
_cell.angle_beta   90.00
_cell.angle_gamma   90.00
#
_symmetry.space_group_name_H-M   'P 1'
#
loop_
_entity.id
_entity.type
_entity.pdbx_description
1 polymer ?
#
loop_
_entity_poly.entity_id
_entity_poly.type
_entity_poly.pdbx_seq_one_letter_code
_entity_poly.pdbx_strand_id
1 'polypeptide(L)'
;MKKIIFLNNWGETIPALLARYSNQTPNNSGEWGKIKGVSDTKEADYYVIMDGTSPQVAQTLDWSRVIYFQREPLSVRSPFLGHDFPENTLFKGTYEHFYNVPVWWINKSFNELEKLPYPTKAKKISSVTSGKKITREHAKRIDFLNKFIDEYPSIEVWGRGTGAVLRNPKAYKGE
;
A
#
# COMPACT_ATOMS: atom_id res chain seq x y z
N MET A 1 9.97 -12.32 -21.25
CA MET A 1 9.64 -11.43 -20.12
C MET A 1 8.16 -11.09 -20.21
N LYS A 2 7.39 -11.17 -19.12
CA LYS A 2 5.99 -10.70 -19.10
C LYS A 2 5.94 -9.22 -18.74
N LYS A 3 5.29 -8.40 -19.56
CA LYS A 3 5.14 -6.97 -19.35
C LYS A 3 3.88 -6.69 -18.54
N ILE A 4 3.98 -5.92 -17.48
CA ILE A 4 2.83 -5.53 -16.67
C ILE A 4 2.77 -4.01 -16.54
N ILE A 5 1.55 -3.49 -16.47
CA ILE A 5 1.31 -2.10 -16.14
C ILE A 5 0.55 -2.00 -14.82
N PHE A 6 0.94 -1.05 -13.98
CA PHE A 6 0.26 -0.77 -12.72
C PHE A 6 -0.74 0.36 -12.90
N LEU A 7 -1.92 0.20 -12.31
CA LEU A 7 -3.00 1.18 -12.31
C LEU A 7 -3.51 1.38 -10.87
N ASN A 8 -3.86 2.61 -10.51
CA ASN A 8 -4.50 2.94 -9.25
C ASN A 8 -5.48 4.12 -9.41
N ASN A 9 -6.23 4.44 -8.35
CA ASN A 9 -7.12 5.60 -8.26
C ASN A 9 -6.67 6.61 -7.20
N TRP A 10 -5.36 6.66 -6.90
CA TRP A 10 -4.77 7.51 -5.85
C TRP A 10 -4.16 8.81 -6.39
N GLY A 11 -4.36 9.11 -7.68
CA GLY A 11 -3.88 10.34 -8.32
C GLY A 11 -2.42 10.30 -8.81
N GLU A 12 -1.75 9.14 -8.71
CA GLU A 12 -0.43 8.95 -9.32
C GLU A 12 -0.57 8.70 -10.83
N THR A 13 0.33 9.26 -11.63
CA THR A 13 0.42 8.94 -13.05
C THR A 13 1.04 7.55 -13.24
N ILE A 14 0.77 6.89 -14.37
CA ILE A 14 1.37 5.58 -14.69
C ILE A 14 2.91 5.61 -14.60
N PRO A 15 3.63 6.62 -15.15
CA PRO A 15 5.08 6.69 -15.01
C PRO A 15 5.55 6.86 -13.55
N ALA A 16 4.85 7.66 -12.74
CA ALA A 16 5.19 7.82 -11.34
C ALA A 16 4.98 6.52 -10.55
N LEU A 17 3.89 5.81 -10.87
CA LEU A 17 3.57 4.51 -10.29
C LEU A 17 4.61 3.46 -10.66
N LEU A 18 5.03 3.42 -11.93
CA LEU A 18 6.12 2.57 -12.40
C LEU A 18 7.41 2.90 -11.66
N ALA A 19 7.82 4.17 -11.57
CA ALA A 19 9.02 4.56 -10.83
C ALA A 19 8.98 4.12 -9.36
N ARG A 20 7.82 4.26 -8.69
CA ARG A 20 7.62 3.82 -7.31
C ARG A 20 7.79 2.31 -7.14
N TYR A 21 7.30 1.49 -8.08
CA TYR A 21 7.51 0.05 -8.03
C TYR A 21 8.89 -0.38 -8.48
N SER A 22 9.49 0.33 -9.44
CA SER A 22 10.87 0.11 -9.85
C SER A 22 11.80 0.27 -8.66
N ASN A 23 11.60 1.27 -7.80
CA ASN A 23 12.37 1.45 -6.57
C ASN A 23 12.31 0.25 -5.59
N GLN A 24 11.34 -0.65 -5.76
CA GLN A 24 11.16 -1.87 -4.96
C GLN A 24 11.77 -3.11 -5.63
N THR A 25 12.48 -2.93 -6.75
CA THR A 25 13.17 -4.00 -7.49
C THR A 25 14.69 -3.85 -7.42
N PRO A 26 15.46 -4.93 -7.61
CA PRO A 26 16.91 -4.84 -7.68
C PRO A 26 17.37 -3.79 -8.69
N ASN A 27 18.27 -2.93 -8.24
CA ASN A 27 18.88 -1.84 -9.00
C ASN A 27 17.87 -0.83 -9.57
N ASN A 28 16.70 -0.72 -8.94
CA ASN A 28 15.60 0.15 -9.38
C ASN A 28 15.15 -0.10 -10.82
N SER A 29 15.30 -1.35 -11.31
CA SER A 29 15.16 -1.69 -12.73
C SER A 29 13.72 -1.71 -13.24
N GLY A 30 12.74 -1.90 -12.35
CA GLY A 30 11.37 -2.23 -12.74
C GLY A 30 11.22 -3.67 -13.20
N GLU A 31 12.23 -4.51 -12.97
CA GLU A 31 12.26 -5.93 -13.35
C GLU A 31 12.35 -6.80 -12.10
N TRP A 32 11.49 -7.83 -12.03
CA TRP A 32 11.51 -8.80 -10.94
C TRP A 32 11.36 -10.21 -11.51
N GLY A 33 12.45 -10.96 -11.57
CA GLY A 33 12.49 -12.30 -12.17
C GLY A 33 12.09 -12.27 -13.65
N LYS A 34 10.91 -12.80 -13.98
CA LYS A 34 10.40 -12.88 -15.36
C LYS A 34 9.36 -11.79 -15.69
N ILE A 35 9.22 -10.78 -14.83
CA ILE A 35 8.24 -9.70 -14.93
C ILE A 35 8.96 -8.36 -15.13
N LYS A 36 8.40 -7.50 -15.99
CA LYS A 36 8.86 -6.13 -16.24
C LYS A 36 7.70 -5.15 -16.21
N GLY A 37 7.86 -4.06 -15.45
CA GLY A 37 6.93 -2.93 -15.47
C GLY A 37 7.06 -2.10 -16.75
N VAL A 38 5.94 -1.66 -17.31
CA VAL A 38 5.88 -0.75 -18.47
C VAL A 38 4.92 0.40 -18.21
N SER A 39 5.12 1.52 -18.93
CA SER A 39 4.30 2.72 -18.80
C SER A 39 3.29 2.94 -19.94
N ASP A 40 3.36 2.13 -21.00
CA ASP A 40 2.40 2.13 -22.10
C ASP A 40 1.45 0.93 -21.98
N THR A 41 0.14 1.18 -21.96
CA THR A 41 -0.90 0.14 -21.90
C THR A 41 -0.90 -0.76 -23.13
N LYS A 42 -0.37 -0.30 -24.27
CA LYS A 42 -0.24 -1.08 -25.51
C LYS A 42 0.88 -2.12 -25.44
N GLU A 43 1.89 -1.88 -24.60
CA GLU A 43 2.99 -2.82 -24.40
C GLU A 43 2.72 -3.87 -23.34
N ALA A 44 1.74 -3.65 -22.48
CA ALA A 44 1.47 -4.53 -21.35
C ALA A 44 0.88 -5.87 -21.81
N ASP A 45 1.35 -6.99 -21.24
CA ASP A 45 0.72 -8.31 -21.34
C ASP A 45 -0.43 -8.43 -20.33
N TYR A 46 -0.31 -7.81 -19.16
CA TYR A 46 -1.33 -7.83 -18.10
C TYR A 46 -1.48 -6.46 -17.42
N TYR A 47 -2.66 -6.21 -16.87
CA TYR A 47 -2.99 -4.98 -16.14
C TYR A 47 -3.13 -5.29 -14.65
N VAL A 48 -2.30 -4.66 -13.82
CA VAL A 48 -2.37 -4.81 -12.36
C VAL A 48 -3.10 -3.61 -11.77
N ILE A 49 -4.32 -3.81 -11.31
CA ILE A 49 -5.16 -2.76 -10.71
C ILE A 49 -5.09 -2.87 -9.19
N MET A 50 -4.73 -1.79 -8.51
CA MET A 50 -4.79 -1.71 -7.05
C MET A 50 -5.85 -0.70 -6.63
N ASP A 51 -6.86 -1.18 -5.91
CA ASP A 51 -8.13 -0.51 -5.56
C ASP A 51 -9.00 -0.08 -6.73
N GLY A 52 -8.45 0.53 -7.77
CA GLY A 52 -9.21 1.02 -8.91
C GLY A 52 -8.34 1.65 -10.00
N THR A 53 -8.97 2.21 -11.01
CA THR A 53 -8.35 2.97 -12.09
C THR A 53 -9.31 4.07 -12.53
N SER A 54 -8.93 4.94 -13.48
CA SER A 54 -9.88 5.92 -14.02
C SER A 54 -10.94 5.24 -14.90
N PRO A 55 -12.18 5.78 -14.96
CA PRO A 55 -13.21 5.26 -15.87
C PRO A 55 -12.77 5.19 -17.32
N GLN A 56 -11.99 6.18 -17.78
CA GLN A 56 -11.48 6.25 -19.15
C GLN A 56 -10.52 5.09 -19.44
N VAL A 57 -9.60 4.77 -18.52
CA VAL A 57 -8.69 3.63 -18.68
C VAL A 57 -9.48 2.33 -18.65
N ALA A 58 -10.40 2.16 -17.70
CA ALA A 58 -11.17 0.93 -17.53
C ALA A 58 -11.98 0.52 -18.76
N GLN A 59 -12.54 1.47 -19.50
CA GLN A 59 -13.29 1.20 -20.73
C GLN A 59 -12.42 0.59 -21.85
N THR A 60 -11.10 0.74 -21.76
CA THR A 60 -10.14 0.24 -22.77
C THR A 60 -9.48 -1.08 -22.39
N LEU A 61 -9.75 -1.59 -21.17
CA LEU A 61 -9.08 -2.77 -20.65
C LEU A 61 -9.72 -4.05 -21.17
N ASP A 62 -8.87 -5.00 -21.55
CA ASP A 62 -9.26 -6.40 -21.65
C ASP A 62 -9.24 -7.03 -20.26
N TRP A 63 -10.44 -7.19 -19.68
CA TRP A 63 -10.62 -7.73 -18.34
C TRP A 63 -10.07 -9.15 -18.16
N SER A 64 -9.99 -9.95 -19.22
CA SER A 64 -9.38 -11.29 -19.18
C SER A 64 -7.87 -11.28 -18.94
N ARG A 65 -7.27 -10.08 -18.90
CA ARG A 65 -5.84 -9.82 -18.63
C ARG A 65 -5.63 -8.96 -17.38
N VAL A 66 -6.68 -8.71 -16.60
CA VAL A 66 -6.65 -7.87 -15.39
C VAL A 66 -6.41 -8.71 -14.15
N ILE A 67 -5.38 -8.34 -13.39
CA ILE A 67 -5.08 -8.84 -12.06
C ILE A 67 -5.46 -7.73 -11.07
N TYR A 68 -6.54 -7.94 -10.32
CA TYR A 68 -7.05 -6.97 -9.37
C TYR A 68 -6.61 -7.28 -7.94
N PHE A 69 -6.24 -6.25 -7.18
CA PHE A 69 -6.00 -6.32 -5.74
C PHE A 69 -6.79 -5.26 -4.98
N GLN A 70 -7.59 -5.71 -4.01
CA GLN A 70 -8.23 -4.86 -3.02
C GLN A 70 -7.21 -4.43 -1.96
N ARG A 71 -7.16 -3.14 -1.62
CA ARG A 71 -6.38 -2.61 -0.49
C ARG A 71 -7.24 -1.80 0.47
N GLU A 72 -8.31 -1.16 0.01
CA GLU A 72 -9.28 -0.51 0.88
C GLU A 72 -10.41 -1.49 1.27
N PRO A 73 -10.82 -1.54 2.56
CA PRO A 73 -11.95 -2.36 3.00
C PRO A 73 -13.28 -1.78 2.48
N LEU A 74 -14.34 -2.59 2.40
CA LEU A 74 -15.67 -2.16 1.91
C LEU A 74 -16.22 -0.92 2.63
N SER A 75 -15.86 -0.71 3.90
CA SER A 75 -16.25 0.47 4.68
C SER A 75 -15.62 1.78 4.16
N VAL A 76 -14.53 1.68 3.40
CA VAL A 76 -13.90 2.79 2.69
C VAL A 76 -14.38 2.72 1.25
N ARG A 77 -15.34 3.59 0.88
CA ARG A 77 -15.88 3.62 -0.47
C ARG A 77 -14.76 3.92 -1.47
N SER A 78 -14.33 2.91 -2.23
CA SER A 78 -13.58 3.16 -3.46
C SER A 78 -14.53 3.80 -4.47
N PRO A 79 -14.19 4.96 -5.05
CA PRO A 79 -15.06 5.64 -6.02
C PRO A 79 -15.18 4.89 -7.35
N PHE A 80 -14.40 3.83 -7.57
CA PHE A 80 -14.35 3.12 -8.84
C PHE A 80 -14.72 1.63 -8.67
N LEU A 81 -15.81 1.23 -9.33
CA LEU A 81 -16.45 -0.10 -9.30
C LEU A 81 -16.85 -0.64 -7.92
N GLY A 82 -16.50 0.00 -6.79
CA GLY A 82 -16.94 -0.48 -5.46
C GLY A 82 -16.48 -1.91 -5.14
N HIS A 83 -15.35 -2.34 -5.73
CA HIS A 83 -14.87 -3.74 -5.72
C HIS A 83 -15.69 -4.73 -6.58
N ASP A 84 -16.64 -4.24 -7.37
CA ASP A 84 -17.47 -5.00 -8.31
C ASP A 84 -16.83 -5.04 -9.72
N PHE A 85 -15.90 -5.96 -9.91
CA PHE A 85 -15.17 -6.14 -11.17
C PHE A 85 -15.87 -7.14 -12.10
N PRO A 86 -15.78 -6.97 -13.43
CA PRO A 86 -16.37 -7.89 -14.41
C PRO A 86 -16.05 -9.36 -14.13
N GLU A 87 -16.99 -10.26 -14.41
CA GLU A 87 -16.84 -11.69 -14.15
C GLU A 87 -15.62 -12.28 -14.86
N ASN A 88 -15.32 -11.83 -16.07
CA ASN A 88 -14.18 -12.27 -16.88
C ASN A 88 -12.82 -11.69 -16.42
N THR A 89 -12.73 -11.08 -15.23
CA THR A 89 -11.45 -10.62 -14.67
C THR A 89 -10.53 -11.81 -14.40
N LEU A 90 -9.29 -11.79 -14.91
CA LEU A 90 -8.34 -12.91 -14.78
C LEU A 90 -8.11 -13.35 -13.33
N PHE A 91 -7.95 -12.38 -12.42
CA PHE A 91 -7.73 -12.65 -11.01
C PHE A 91 -8.31 -11.53 -10.14
N LYS A 92 -8.99 -11.90 -9.05
CA LYS A 92 -9.57 -10.98 -8.06
C LYS A 92 -9.00 -11.29 -6.68
N GLY A 93 -8.02 -10.51 -6.25
CA GLY A 93 -7.47 -10.54 -4.89
C GLY A 93 -8.30 -9.68 -3.95
N THR A 94 -9.45 -10.19 -3.50
CA THR A 94 -10.32 -9.55 -2.50
C THR A 94 -10.03 -10.09 -1.10
N TYR A 95 -10.46 -9.38 -0.05
CA TYR A 95 -10.26 -9.86 1.33
C TYR A 95 -11.02 -11.14 1.70
N GLU A 96 -11.94 -11.59 0.85
CA GLU A 96 -12.62 -12.88 1.00
C GLU A 96 -11.71 -14.05 0.61
N HIS A 97 -10.76 -13.83 -0.29
CA HIS A 97 -9.99 -14.89 -0.96
C HIS A 97 -8.48 -14.64 -1.04
N PHE A 98 -8.01 -13.47 -0.59
CA PHE A 98 -6.62 -13.06 -0.72
C PHE A 98 -6.19 -12.11 0.41
N TYR A 99 -4.88 -12.06 0.65
CA TYR A 99 -4.29 -11.15 1.63
C TYR A 99 -4.10 -9.74 1.05
N ASN A 100 -3.98 -8.74 1.92
CA ASN A 100 -3.66 -7.37 1.51
C ASN A 100 -2.32 -7.35 0.77
N VAL A 101 -2.24 -6.63 -0.36
CA VAL A 101 -0.97 -6.30 -1.01
C VAL A 101 -0.51 -4.91 -0.56
N PRO A 102 0.33 -4.82 0.49
CA PRO A 102 0.69 -3.54 1.07
C PRO A 102 1.60 -2.76 0.12
N VAL A 103 1.41 -1.45 0.11
CA VAL A 103 2.33 -0.53 -0.56
C VAL A 103 3.52 -0.27 0.35
N TRP A 104 4.71 -0.29 -0.25
CA TRP A 104 5.92 0.19 0.37
C TRP A 104 5.84 1.73 0.52
N TRP A 105 5.77 2.21 1.78
CA TRP A 105 5.69 3.65 2.12
C TRP A 105 6.97 4.25 2.71
N ILE A 106 8.09 3.52 2.72
CA ILE A 106 9.38 4.04 3.19
C ILE A 106 10.24 4.55 2.03
N ASN A 107 10.91 5.68 2.22
CA ASN A 107 11.76 6.28 1.18
C ASN A 107 13.15 5.63 1.13
N LYS A 108 13.18 4.33 0.81
CA LYS A 108 14.40 3.52 0.61
C LYS A 108 14.20 2.66 -0.62
N SER A 109 15.26 2.38 -1.35
CA SER A 109 15.28 1.42 -2.46
C SER A 109 15.38 -0.03 -1.97
N PHE A 110 15.08 -0.98 -2.86
CA PHE A 110 15.33 -2.41 -2.64
C PHE A 110 16.74 -2.68 -2.11
N ASN A 111 17.74 -2.17 -2.81
CA ASN A 111 19.14 -2.41 -2.48
C ASN A 111 19.54 -1.77 -1.14
N GLU A 112 18.94 -0.63 -0.77
CA GLU A 112 19.16 -0.05 0.56
C GLU A 112 18.59 -0.94 1.66
N LEU A 113 17.36 -1.45 1.49
CA LEU A 113 16.75 -2.34 2.49
C LEU A 113 17.46 -3.67 2.61
N GLU A 114 17.84 -4.27 1.48
CA GLU A 114 18.57 -5.55 1.45
C GLU A 114 19.87 -5.48 2.26
N LYS A 115 20.51 -4.31 2.27
CA LYS A 115 21.76 -4.05 2.98
C LYS A 115 21.58 -3.51 4.39
N LEU A 116 20.34 -3.26 4.84
CA LEU A 116 20.11 -2.75 6.18
C LEU A 116 20.55 -3.81 7.20
N PRO A 117 21.42 -3.46 8.16
CA PRO A 117 21.75 -4.37 9.23
C PRO A 117 20.52 -4.60 10.11
N TYR A 118 20.44 -5.79 10.71
CA TYR A 118 19.42 -6.05 11.70
C TYR A 118 19.60 -5.09 12.89
N PRO A 119 18.56 -4.33 13.29
CA PRO A 119 18.71 -3.37 14.37
C PRO A 119 18.80 -4.08 15.73
N THR A 120 19.58 -3.51 16.65
CA THR A 120 19.51 -3.91 18.06
C THR A 120 18.21 -3.38 18.66
N LYS A 121 17.34 -4.29 19.10
CA LYS A 121 16.04 -3.92 19.70
C LYS A 121 16.24 -3.45 21.15
N ALA A 122 16.26 -2.14 21.35
CA ALA A 122 16.45 -1.53 22.68
C ALA A 122 15.16 -1.46 23.52
N LYS A 123 13.98 -1.62 22.90
CA LYS A 123 12.67 -1.53 23.55
C LYS A 123 11.92 -2.84 23.41
N LYS A 124 11.07 -3.14 24.40
CA LYS A 124 10.19 -4.32 24.37
C LYS A 124 9.07 -4.16 23.34
N ILE A 125 8.59 -2.94 23.15
CA ILE A 125 7.43 -2.65 22.31
C ILE A 125 7.62 -1.31 21.60
N SER A 126 7.29 -1.29 20.31
CA SER A 126 7.13 -0.10 19.48
C SER A 126 5.89 -0.24 18.63
N SER A 127 5.22 0.87 18.32
CA SER A 127 4.08 0.91 17.39
C SER A 127 4.43 1.78 16.19
N VAL A 128 4.19 1.28 14.98
CA VAL A 128 4.20 2.07 13.74
C VAL A 128 2.76 2.15 13.24
N THR A 129 2.12 3.29 13.46
CA THR A 129 0.69 3.48 13.21
C THR A 129 0.45 4.88 12.65
N SER A 130 -0.54 5.05 11.78
CA SER A 130 -0.97 6.39 11.31
C SER A 130 -1.96 7.05 12.27
N GLY A 131 -1.94 8.38 12.33
CA GLY A 131 -2.91 9.19 13.07
C GLY A 131 -4.29 9.31 12.40
N LYS A 132 -4.57 8.52 11.35
CA LYS A 132 -5.88 8.54 10.67
C LYS A 132 -7.00 8.21 11.67
N LYS A 133 -8.13 8.91 11.54
CA LYS A 133 -9.38 8.74 12.32
C LYS A 133 -10.64 8.74 11.43
N ILE A 134 -10.48 8.41 10.14
CA ILE A 134 -11.54 8.56 9.11
C ILE A 134 -12.68 7.55 9.32
N THR A 135 -12.38 6.38 9.91
CA THR A 135 -13.37 5.34 10.20
C THR A 135 -13.47 5.14 11.71
N ARG A 136 -14.55 4.50 12.17
CA ARG A 136 -14.72 4.16 13.59
C ARG A 136 -13.57 3.28 14.10
N GLU A 137 -13.07 2.38 13.25
CA GLU A 137 -12.02 1.42 13.54
C GLU A 137 -10.66 2.12 13.63
N HIS A 138 -10.44 3.16 12.81
CA HIS A 138 -9.30 4.05 12.98
C HIS A 138 -9.32 4.76 14.34
N ALA A 139 -10.48 5.26 14.79
CA ALA A 139 -10.60 5.89 16.10
C ALA A 139 -10.33 4.89 17.23
N LYS A 140 -10.91 3.68 17.18
CA LYS A 140 -10.65 2.61 18.16
C LYS A 140 -9.17 2.25 18.28
N ARG A 141 -8.43 2.21 17.16
CA ARG A 141 -6.98 1.99 17.16
C ARG A 141 -6.24 3.08 17.94
N ILE A 142 -6.61 4.34 17.76
CA ILE A 142 -6.01 5.47 18.48
C ILE A 142 -6.40 5.44 19.97
N ASP A 143 -7.64 5.08 20.29
CA ASP A 143 -8.08 4.94 21.69
C ASP A 143 -7.34 3.81 22.41
N PHE A 144 -7.18 2.66 21.74
CA PHE A 144 -6.36 1.56 22.24
C PHE A 144 -4.92 2.02 22.46
N LEU A 145 -4.31 2.68 21.47
CA LEU A 145 -2.93 3.14 21.54
C LEU A 145 -2.72 4.12 22.71
N ASN A 146 -3.66 5.03 22.95
CA ASN A 146 -3.59 5.95 24.08
C ASN A 146 -3.66 5.21 25.43
N LYS A 147 -4.62 4.29 25.60
CA LYS A 147 -4.70 3.46 26.83
C LYS A 147 -3.43 2.63 27.03
N PHE A 148 -2.88 2.11 25.95
CA PHE A 148 -1.69 1.27 25.97
C PHE A 148 -0.43 2.08 26.31
N ILE A 149 -0.34 3.34 25.89
CA ILE A 149 0.75 4.25 26.31
C ILE A 149 0.66 4.56 27.81
N ASP A 150 -0.55 4.72 28.36
CA ASP A 150 -0.74 4.98 29.79
C ASP A 150 -0.28 3.77 30.63
N GLU A 151 -0.53 2.54 30.16
CA GLU A 151 -0.10 1.31 30.82
C GLU A 151 1.39 0.99 30.60
N TYR A 152 1.95 1.33 29.44
CA TYR A 152 3.35 1.10 29.08
C TYR A 152 4.08 2.39 28.69
N PRO A 153 4.48 3.24 29.66
CA PRO A 153 5.06 4.56 29.37
C PRO A 153 6.36 4.54 28.55
N SER A 154 7.03 3.38 28.44
CA SER A 154 8.24 3.22 27.64
C SER A 154 8.00 2.91 26.17
N ILE A 155 6.74 2.77 25.72
CA ILE A 155 6.43 2.49 24.32
C ILE A 155 6.86 3.66 23.42
N GLU A 156 7.40 3.32 22.26
CA GLU A 156 7.74 4.28 21.21
C GLU A 156 6.72 4.17 20.09
N VAL A 157 6.16 5.31 19.69
CA VAL A 157 5.14 5.41 18.65
C VAL A 157 5.66 6.23 17.47
N TRP A 158 5.63 5.61 16.30
CA TRP A 158 6.04 6.16 15.03
C TRP A 158 4.85 6.22 14.06
N GLY A 159 4.96 7.07 13.05
CA GLY A 159 4.08 7.11 11.91
C GLY A 159 3.36 8.44 11.71
N ARG A 160 3.02 8.69 10.45
CA ARG A 160 2.44 9.93 9.96
C ARG A 160 1.20 10.35 10.73
N GLY A 161 1.21 11.61 11.20
CA GLY A 161 0.06 12.26 11.84
C GLY A 161 -0.26 11.78 13.25
N THR A 162 0.52 10.84 13.81
CA THR A 162 0.20 10.22 15.08
C THR A 162 0.45 11.15 16.26
N GLY A 163 1.48 12.01 16.19
CA GLY A 163 1.75 13.02 17.22
C GLY A 163 0.57 13.98 17.49
N ALA A 164 -0.30 14.22 16.50
CA ALA A 164 -1.47 15.09 16.65
C ALA A 164 -2.66 14.41 17.36
N VAL A 165 -2.61 13.09 17.60
CA VAL A 165 -3.74 12.33 18.15
C VAL A 165 -3.40 11.56 19.42
N LEU A 166 -2.15 11.59 19.87
CA LEU A 166 -1.73 11.00 21.13
C LEU A 166 -1.97 11.97 22.29
N ARG A 167 -2.43 11.44 23.42
CA ARG A 167 -2.58 12.19 24.68
C ARG A 167 -1.23 12.45 25.35
N ASN A 168 -0.29 11.51 25.22
CA ASN A 168 1.08 11.65 25.73
C ASN A 168 2.06 11.88 24.57
N PRO A 169 2.48 13.14 24.32
CA PRO A 169 3.36 13.46 23.19
C PRO A 169 4.77 12.88 23.35
N LYS A 170 5.20 12.50 24.57
CA LYS A 170 6.54 11.92 24.80
C LYS A 170 6.71 10.55 24.15
N ALA A 171 5.61 9.82 23.93
CA ALA A 171 5.61 8.53 23.26
C ALA A 171 5.87 8.66 21.75
N TYR A 172 5.55 9.81 21.14
CA TYR A 172 5.76 10.04 19.71
C TYR A 172 7.24 10.22 19.39
N LYS A 173 7.73 9.56 18.33
CA LYS A 173 9.14 9.59 17.91
C LYS A 173 9.37 10.09 16.49
N GLY A 174 8.32 10.24 15.68
CA GLY A 174 8.43 10.76 14.33
C GLY A 174 7.67 9.92 13.30
N GLU A 175 7.82 10.32 12.03
CA GLU A 175 7.39 9.57 10.85
C GLU A 175 8.56 8.81 10.23
#